data_AF-A0A525HGN5-F1
#
_entry.id   AF-A0A525HGN5-F1
#
_cell.length_a   1.000
_cell.length_b   1.000
_cell.length_c   1.000
_cell.angle_alpha   90.00
_cell.angle_beta   90.00
_cell.angle_gamma   90.00
#
_symmetry.space_group_name_H-M   'P 1'
#
loop_
_entity.id
_entity.type
_entity.pdbx_description
1 polymer ?
#
loop_
_entity_poly.entity_id
_entity_poly.type
_entity_poly.pdbx_seq_one_letter_code
_entity_poly.pdbx_strand_id
1 'polypeptide(L)'
;MEITPEIQAAIDAAVAEATKKLNDKNAQLLSEKKKLAQEKTDAEAALEQATTEAAEKSGNIDTVKANLSKQHEAELTKLRNELATTSERLSSMTRETTLNEALTAANVLPSAMPLVKAFLASNAKFENGEWSVEGVSLRDHADTWLKSADAAHYVAAPANSGAGATGSTAKAGAQPIKSLDEVMKLAKENPSALASANLAPELEYIRKGLNP
;
A
#
# COMPACT_ATOMS: atom_id res chain seq x y z
N MET A 1 -45.09 29.56 -1.72
CA MET A 1 -44.98 28.90 -0.41
C MET A 1 -43.50 28.86 -0.08
N GLU A 2 -43.07 29.65 0.89
CA GLU A 2 -41.70 29.55 1.40
C GLU A 2 -41.60 28.26 2.20
N ILE A 3 -40.59 27.45 1.91
CA ILE A 3 -40.30 26.25 2.71
C ILE A 3 -39.72 26.77 4.01
N THR A 4 -40.53 26.73 5.08
CA THR A 4 -40.05 27.06 6.41
C THR A 4 -39.09 25.97 6.90
N PRO A 5 -38.17 26.29 7.83
CA PRO A 5 -37.24 25.31 8.39
C PRO A 5 -37.93 24.05 8.96
N GLU A 6 -39.14 24.21 9.50
CA GLU A 6 -39.97 23.12 10.00
C GLU A 6 -40.48 22.20 8.89
N ILE A 7 -40.88 22.76 7.74
CA ILE A 7 -41.31 21.98 6.57
C ILE A 7 -40.11 21.23 5.97
N GLN A 8 -38.93 21.87 5.90
CA GLN A 8 -37.72 21.20 5.43
C GLN A 8 -37.31 20.04 6.34
N ALA A 9 -37.34 20.23 7.66
CA ALA A 9 -37.02 19.17 8.62
C ALA A 9 -38.00 17.98 8.53
N ALA A 10 -39.29 18.25 8.31
CA ALA A 10 -40.29 17.19 8.10
C ALA A 10 -40.06 16.41 6.79
N ILE A 11 -39.64 17.09 5.72
CA ILE A 11 -39.27 16.45 4.44
C ILE A 11 -38.03 15.58 4.63
N ASP A 12 -36.97 16.10 5.26
CA ASP A 12 -35.73 15.37 5.47
C ASP A 12 -35.93 14.14 6.36
N ALA A 13 -36.78 14.25 7.40
CA ALA A 13 -37.15 13.12 8.25
C ALA A 13 -37.92 12.04 7.46
N ALA A 14 -38.88 12.44 6.62
CA ALA A 14 -39.64 11.51 5.79
C ALA A 14 -38.75 10.82 4.73
N VAL A 15 -37.82 11.56 4.11
CA VAL A 15 -36.83 11.03 3.17
C VAL A 15 -35.88 10.07 3.86
N ALA A 16 -35.38 10.40 5.05
CA ALA A 16 -34.49 9.54 5.82
C ALA A 16 -35.19 8.23 6.23
N GLU A 17 -36.45 8.30 6.68
CA GLU A 17 -37.24 7.10 7.04
C GLU A 17 -37.54 6.22 5.82
N ALA A 18 -37.96 6.83 4.71
CA ALA A 18 -38.21 6.10 3.46
C ALA A 18 -36.94 5.45 2.91
N THR A 19 -35.81 6.18 2.93
CA THR A 19 -34.50 5.67 2.49
C THR A 19 -34.05 4.51 3.37
N LYS A 20 -34.23 4.63 4.70
CA LYS A 20 -33.90 3.54 5.63
C LYS A 20 -34.75 2.29 5.34
N LYS A 21 -36.07 2.42 5.23
CA LYS A 21 -36.96 1.28 4.89
C LYS A 21 -36.62 0.66 3.55
N LEU A 22 -36.27 1.47 2.54
CA LEU A 22 -35.82 0.97 1.23
C LEU A 22 -34.50 0.22 1.34
N ASN A 23 -33.53 0.74 2.07
CA ASN A 23 -32.24 0.08 2.28
C ASN A 23 -32.39 -1.24 3.04
N ASP A 24 -33.17 -1.24 4.12
CA ASP A 24 -33.44 -2.45 4.91
C ASP A 24 -34.13 -3.53 4.06
N LYS A 25 -35.13 -3.15 3.27
CA LYS A 25 -35.84 -4.07 2.38
C LYS A 25 -34.96 -4.56 1.22
N ASN A 26 -34.10 -3.70 0.67
CA ASN A 26 -33.12 -4.10 -0.33
C ASN A 26 -32.11 -5.09 0.25
N ALA A 27 -31.61 -4.86 1.47
CA ALA A 27 -30.70 -5.77 2.14
C ALA A 27 -31.36 -7.14 2.39
N GLN A 28 -32.62 -7.15 2.84
CA GLN A 28 -33.39 -8.38 3.02
C GLN A 28 -33.59 -9.13 1.70
N LEU A 29 -34.06 -8.45 0.65
CA LEU A 29 -34.28 -9.07 -0.66
C LEU A 29 -32.98 -9.60 -1.27
N LEU A 30 -31.86 -8.91 -1.08
CA LEU A 30 -30.54 -9.40 -1.51
C LEU A 30 -30.13 -10.66 -0.74
N SER A 31 -30.41 -10.72 0.56
CA SER A 31 -30.14 -11.90 1.40
C SER A 31 -30.99 -13.10 0.96
N GLU A 32 -32.31 -12.89 0.79
CA GLU A 32 -33.24 -13.92 0.30
C GLU A 32 -32.86 -14.41 -1.09
N LYS A 33 -32.48 -13.50 -2.00
CA LYS A 33 -32.03 -13.86 -3.35
C LYS A 33 -30.75 -14.71 -3.31
N LYS A 34 -29.79 -14.38 -2.44
CA LYS A 34 -28.57 -15.18 -2.25
C LYS A 34 -28.91 -16.57 -1.70
N LYS A 35 -29.80 -16.64 -0.71
CA LYS A 35 -30.24 -17.90 -0.11
C LYS A 35 -30.93 -18.79 -1.15
N LEU A 36 -31.87 -18.26 -1.91
CA LEU A 36 -32.57 -18.98 -2.97
C LEU A 36 -31.62 -19.43 -4.09
N ALA A 37 -30.63 -18.61 -4.45
CA ALA A 37 -29.61 -19.00 -5.43
C ALA A 37 -28.77 -20.18 -4.92
N GLN A 38 -28.40 -20.17 -3.63
CA GLN A 38 -27.68 -21.28 -3.01
C GLN A 38 -28.54 -22.54 -2.94
N GLU A 39 -29.76 -22.44 -2.42
CA GLU A 39 -30.70 -23.57 -2.32
C GLU A 39 -30.99 -24.20 -3.69
N LYS A 40 -31.09 -23.38 -4.75
CA LYS A 40 -31.24 -23.87 -6.12
C LYS A 40 -29.99 -24.65 -6.58
N THR A 41 -28.81 -24.11 -6.32
CA THR A 41 -27.54 -24.75 -6.69
C THR A 41 -27.39 -26.10 -5.97
N ASP A 42 -27.72 -26.14 -4.68
CA ASP A 42 -27.64 -27.36 -3.87
C ASP A 42 -28.66 -28.40 -4.33
N ALA A 43 -29.88 -27.98 -4.68
CA ALA A 43 -30.92 -28.87 -5.22
C ALA A 43 -30.55 -29.44 -6.60
N GLU A 44 -29.96 -28.63 -7.49
CA GLU A 44 -29.47 -29.09 -8.79
C GLU A 44 -28.34 -30.12 -8.62
N ALA A 45 -27.39 -29.87 -7.72
CA ALA A 45 -26.31 -30.82 -7.42
C ALA A 45 -26.83 -32.14 -6.83
N ALA A 46 -27.79 -32.09 -5.91
CA ALA A 46 -28.39 -33.29 -5.32
C ALA A 46 -29.16 -34.14 -6.37
N LEU A 47 -29.83 -33.47 -7.31
CA LEU A 47 -30.57 -34.13 -8.38
C LEU A 47 -29.62 -34.77 -9.41
N GLU A 48 -28.50 -34.10 -9.72
CA GLU A 48 -27.44 -34.65 -10.57
C GLU A 48 -26.74 -35.87 -9.92
N GLN A 49 -26.47 -35.83 -8.62
CA GLN A 49 -25.95 -36.99 -7.88
C GLN A 49 -26.94 -38.16 -7.88
N ALA A 50 -28.21 -37.90 -7.55
CA ALA A 50 -29.23 -38.94 -7.52
C ALA A 50 -29.46 -39.60 -8.90
N THR A 51 -29.42 -38.82 -9.97
CA THR A 51 -29.54 -39.34 -11.35
C THR A 51 -28.31 -40.12 -11.78
N THR A 52 -27.10 -39.69 -11.37
CA THR A 52 -25.86 -40.42 -11.63
C THR A 52 -25.84 -41.76 -10.89
N GLU A 53 -26.15 -41.78 -9.59
CA GLU A 53 -26.23 -43.02 -8.81
C GLU A 53 -27.29 -44.00 -9.35
N ALA A 54 -28.43 -43.49 -9.81
CA ALA A 54 -29.48 -44.30 -10.43
C ALA A 54 -29.02 -44.87 -11.80
N ALA A 55 -28.28 -44.10 -12.59
CA ALA A 55 -27.71 -44.54 -13.86
C ALA A 55 -26.62 -45.61 -13.67
N GLU A 56 -25.75 -45.43 -12.67
CA GLU A 56 -24.72 -46.41 -12.31
C GLU A 56 -25.33 -47.73 -11.82
N LYS A 57 -26.36 -47.67 -10.95
CA LYS A 57 -27.07 -48.85 -10.45
C LYS A 57 -27.89 -49.58 -11.53
N SER A 58 -28.38 -48.85 -12.53
CA SER A 58 -29.14 -49.42 -13.66
C SER A 58 -28.26 -49.90 -14.82
N GLY A 59 -26.94 -49.69 -14.76
CA GLY A 59 -26.01 -50.05 -15.83
C GLY A 59 -26.23 -49.25 -17.12
N ASN A 60 -26.88 -48.08 -17.03
CA ASN A 60 -27.16 -47.23 -18.18
C ASN A 60 -25.91 -46.41 -18.53
N ILE A 61 -24.99 -47.05 -19.26
CA ILE A 61 -23.68 -46.53 -19.66
C ILE A 61 -23.79 -45.19 -20.40
N ASP A 62 -24.85 -44.97 -21.18
CA ASP A 62 -25.02 -43.73 -21.94
C ASP A 62 -25.31 -42.54 -21.02
N THR A 63 -26.12 -42.74 -19.98
CA THR A 63 -26.40 -41.71 -18.98
C THR A 63 -25.17 -41.43 -18.10
N VAL A 64 -24.42 -42.47 -17.74
CA VAL A 64 -23.15 -42.33 -16.99
C VAL A 64 -22.13 -41.54 -17.81
N LYS A 65 -21.97 -41.86 -19.10
CA LYS A 65 -21.08 -41.10 -20.00
C LYS A 65 -21.52 -39.66 -20.18
N ALA A 66 -22.81 -39.41 -20.33
CA ALA A 66 -23.35 -38.05 -20.46
C ALA A 66 -23.09 -37.20 -19.20
N ASN A 67 -23.31 -37.77 -18.01
CA ASN A 67 -23.04 -37.09 -16.74
C ASN A 67 -21.54 -36.87 -16.53
N LEU A 68 -20.71 -37.87 -16.82
CA LEU A 68 -19.25 -37.74 -16.74
C LEU A 68 -18.72 -36.66 -17.69
N SER A 69 -19.23 -36.59 -18.93
CA SER A 69 -18.87 -35.54 -19.89
C SER A 69 -19.25 -34.15 -19.37
N LYS A 70 -20.45 -33.99 -18.82
CA LYS A 70 -20.90 -32.72 -18.22
C LYS A 70 -20.02 -32.31 -17.04
N GLN A 71 -19.71 -33.24 -16.14
CA GLN A 71 -18.83 -32.98 -15.00
C GLN A 71 -17.45 -32.54 -15.45
N HIS A 72 -16.86 -33.23 -16.43
CA HIS A 72 -15.56 -32.84 -16.98
C HIS A 72 -15.61 -31.48 -17.70
N GLU A 73 -16.65 -31.16 -18.45
CA GLU A 73 -16.80 -29.84 -19.08
C GLU A 73 -16.95 -28.73 -18.04
N ALA A 74 -17.72 -28.96 -16.98
CA ALA A 74 -17.88 -28.03 -15.87
C ALA A 74 -16.55 -27.83 -15.12
N GLU A 75 -15.83 -28.93 -14.83
CA GLU A 75 -14.54 -28.90 -14.15
C GLU A 75 -13.48 -28.20 -15.01
N LEU A 76 -13.41 -28.49 -16.30
CA LEU A 76 -12.51 -27.79 -17.24
C LEU A 76 -12.83 -26.30 -17.32
N THR A 77 -14.10 -25.92 -17.31
CA THR A 77 -14.50 -24.51 -17.31
C THR A 77 -14.09 -23.83 -16.01
N LYS A 78 -14.30 -24.49 -14.86
CA LYS A 78 -13.86 -24.02 -13.55
C LYS A 78 -12.34 -23.84 -13.50
N LEU A 79 -11.57 -24.84 -13.91
CA LEU A 79 -10.11 -24.82 -13.98
C LEU A 79 -9.60 -23.70 -14.90
N ARG A 80 -10.23 -23.48 -16.05
CA ARG A 80 -9.89 -22.36 -16.95
C ARG A 80 -10.13 -21.00 -16.29
N ASN A 81 -11.26 -20.84 -15.60
CA ASN A 81 -11.59 -19.59 -14.91
C ASN A 81 -10.63 -19.34 -13.73
N GLU A 82 -10.30 -20.38 -12.96
CA GLU A 82 -9.31 -20.30 -11.88
C GLU A 82 -7.92 -19.97 -12.42
N LEU A 83 -7.50 -20.58 -13.53
CA LEU A 83 -6.24 -20.27 -14.19
C LEU A 83 -6.22 -18.82 -14.68
N ALA A 84 -7.28 -18.34 -15.33
CA ALA A 84 -7.39 -16.95 -15.77
C ALA A 84 -7.29 -15.98 -14.57
N THR A 85 -8.05 -16.24 -13.50
CA THR A 85 -8.05 -15.42 -12.28
C THR A 85 -6.67 -15.39 -11.60
N THR A 86 -6.02 -16.55 -11.48
CA THR A 86 -4.69 -16.65 -10.87
C THR A 86 -3.62 -15.99 -11.73
N SER A 87 -3.70 -16.12 -13.05
CA SER A 87 -2.83 -15.43 -14.00
C SER A 87 -3.01 -13.91 -13.93
N GLU A 88 -4.24 -13.41 -13.91
CA GLU A 88 -4.54 -11.99 -13.73
C GLU A 88 -3.99 -11.47 -12.40
N ARG A 89 -4.22 -12.20 -11.30
CA ARG A 89 -3.70 -11.83 -9.98
C ARG A 89 -2.17 -11.79 -9.98
N LEU A 90 -1.52 -12.81 -10.54
CA LEU A 90 -0.07 -12.88 -10.63
C LEU A 90 0.47 -11.71 -11.45
N SER A 91 -0.10 -11.45 -12.63
CA SER A 91 0.31 -10.34 -13.48
C SER A 91 0.16 -8.99 -12.74
N SER A 92 -0.96 -8.76 -12.05
CA SER A 92 -1.18 -7.55 -11.26
C SER A 92 -0.18 -7.43 -10.11
N MET A 93 0.15 -8.52 -9.41
CA MET A 93 1.15 -8.49 -8.35
C MET A 93 2.54 -8.15 -8.89
N THR A 94 2.92 -8.73 -10.03
CA THR A 94 4.20 -8.43 -10.69
C THR A 94 4.27 -6.95 -11.07
N ARG A 95 3.24 -6.40 -11.71
CA ARG A 95 3.14 -4.97 -12.03
C ARG A 95 3.34 -4.11 -10.80
N GLU A 96 2.65 -4.44 -9.72
CA GLU A 96 2.63 -3.63 -8.50
C GLU A 96 3.98 -3.67 -7.79
N THR A 97 4.69 -4.79 -7.89
CA THR A 97 6.03 -4.99 -7.34
C THR A 97 7.06 -4.22 -8.16
N THR A 98 7.04 -4.37 -9.49
CA THR A 98 7.95 -3.66 -10.42
C THR A 98 7.83 -2.15 -10.25
N LEU A 99 6.61 -1.60 -10.19
CA LEU A 99 6.41 -0.17 -9.98
C LEU A 99 6.85 0.28 -8.58
N ASN A 100 6.57 -0.50 -7.53
CA ASN A 100 7.02 -0.15 -6.19
C ASN A 100 8.55 -0.08 -6.10
N GLU A 101 9.25 -1.04 -6.71
CA GLU A 101 10.71 -1.05 -6.74
C GLU A 101 11.28 0.15 -7.48
N ALA A 102 10.76 0.48 -8.67
CA ALA A 102 11.20 1.63 -9.46
C ALA A 102 11.00 2.95 -8.70
N LEU A 103 9.82 3.14 -8.09
CA LEU A 103 9.50 4.35 -7.32
C LEU A 103 10.33 4.49 -6.05
N THR A 104 10.60 3.36 -5.37
CA THR A 104 11.45 3.35 -4.16
C THR A 104 12.89 3.65 -4.54
N ALA A 105 13.41 3.06 -5.62
CA ALA A 105 14.76 3.30 -6.12
C ALA A 105 14.96 4.77 -6.56
N ALA A 106 13.92 5.38 -7.13
CA ALA A 106 13.92 6.80 -7.49
C ALA A 106 13.65 7.74 -6.32
N ASN A 107 13.53 7.24 -5.08
CA ASN A 107 13.28 8.05 -3.90
C ASN A 107 12.03 8.95 -4.01
N VAL A 108 10.95 8.41 -4.60
CA VAL A 108 9.66 9.13 -4.70
C VAL A 108 9.09 9.38 -3.31
N LEU A 109 8.54 10.57 -3.09
CA LEU A 109 7.90 10.96 -1.83
C LEU A 109 6.82 9.93 -1.44
N PRO A 110 6.83 9.39 -0.21
CA PRO A 110 5.85 8.38 0.22
C PRO A 110 4.38 8.83 0.06
N SER A 111 4.12 10.12 0.21
CA SER A 111 2.79 10.72 -0.02
C SER A 111 2.36 10.75 -1.48
N ALA A 112 3.31 10.80 -2.42
CA ALA A 112 3.07 10.83 -3.85
C ALA A 112 3.07 9.43 -4.48
N MET A 113 3.66 8.43 -3.82
CA MET A 113 3.78 7.07 -4.35
C MET A 113 2.45 6.48 -4.86
N PRO A 114 1.31 6.57 -4.14
CA PRO A 114 0.05 6.00 -4.64
C PRO A 114 -0.41 6.64 -5.95
N LEU A 115 -0.21 7.95 -6.08
CA LEU A 115 -0.67 8.74 -7.22
C LEU A 115 0.20 8.51 -8.46
N VAL A 116 1.52 8.54 -8.28
CA VAL A 116 2.50 8.25 -9.33
C VAL A 116 2.37 6.79 -9.80
N LYS A 117 2.19 5.86 -8.86
CA LYS A 117 1.97 4.45 -9.19
C LYS A 117 0.71 4.24 -10.03
N ALA A 118 -0.39 4.89 -9.66
CA ALA A 118 -1.63 4.82 -10.43
C ALA A 118 -1.47 5.42 -11.83
N PHE A 119 -0.71 6.51 -11.97
CA PHE A 119 -0.41 7.13 -13.26
C PHE A 119 0.43 6.23 -14.16
N LEU A 120 1.48 5.59 -13.64
CA LEU A 120 2.31 4.68 -14.42
C LEU A 120 1.57 3.38 -14.76
N ALA A 121 0.72 2.90 -13.85
CA ALA A 121 -0.08 1.70 -14.07
C ALA A 121 -1.20 1.90 -15.10
N SER A 122 -1.75 3.11 -15.27
CA SER A 122 -2.87 3.36 -16.18
C SER A 122 -2.50 3.20 -17.66
N ASN A 123 -1.24 3.41 -18.00
CA ASN A 123 -0.72 3.28 -19.36
C ASN A 123 -0.11 1.90 -19.64
N ALA A 124 -0.02 1.04 -18.62
CA ALA A 124 0.62 -0.27 -18.71
C ALA A 124 -0.31 -1.32 -19.34
N LYS A 125 0.21 -2.06 -20.30
CA LYS A 125 -0.43 -3.22 -20.94
C LYS A 125 0.38 -4.47 -20.70
N PHE A 126 -0.28 -5.61 -20.53
CA PHE A 126 0.39 -6.89 -20.42
C PHE A 126 0.59 -7.47 -21.83
N GLU A 127 1.83 -7.47 -22.31
CA GLU A 127 2.21 -7.91 -23.65
C GLU A 127 3.47 -8.79 -23.56
N ASN A 128 3.52 -9.89 -24.32
CA ASN A 128 4.68 -10.81 -24.36
C ASN A 128 5.14 -11.37 -23.00
N GLY A 129 4.22 -11.50 -22.03
CA GLY A 129 4.53 -12.04 -20.70
C GLY A 129 5.05 -11.01 -19.69
N GLU A 130 5.06 -9.73 -20.06
CA GLU A 130 5.58 -8.62 -19.27
C GLU A 130 4.61 -7.42 -19.34
N TRP A 131 4.67 -6.54 -18.34
CA TRP A 131 4.00 -5.25 -18.43
C TRP A 131 4.86 -4.26 -19.22
N SER A 132 4.27 -3.65 -20.25
CA SER A 132 4.92 -2.67 -21.11
C SER A 132 4.04 -1.44 -21.33
N VAL A 133 4.67 -0.33 -21.69
CA VAL A 133 4.02 0.90 -22.14
C VAL A 133 4.61 1.22 -23.51
N GLU A 134 3.78 1.24 -24.55
CA GLU A 134 4.21 1.54 -25.93
C GLU A 134 5.38 0.66 -26.43
N GLY A 135 5.42 -0.60 -26.01
CA GLY A 135 6.47 -1.56 -26.39
C GLY A 135 7.77 -1.45 -25.58
N VAL A 136 7.82 -0.58 -24.58
CA VAL A 136 8.93 -0.46 -23.62
C VAL A 136 8.54 -1.12 -22.31
N SER A 137 9.47 -1.81 -21.64
CA SER A 137 9.20 -2.44 -20.35
C SER A 137 8.66 -1.42 -19.34
N LEU A 138 7.71 -1.84 -18.50
CA LEU A 138 7.11 -0.94 -17.51
C LEU A 138 8.17 -0.34 -16.57
N ARG A 139 9.23 -1.09 -16.30
CA ARG A 139 10.37 -0.63 -15.50
C ARG A 139 11.12 0.49 -16.20
N ASP A 140 11.50 0.28 -17.46
CA ASP A 140 12.25 1.29 -18.23
C ASP A 140 11.41 2.54 -18.49
N HIS A 141 10.11 2.37 -18.73
CA HIS A 141 9.17 3.49 -18.85
C HIS A 141 9.08 4.29 -17.54
N ALA A 142 8.93 3.60 -16.40
CA ALA A 142 8.94 4.25 -15.09
C ALA A 142 10.27 4.99 -14.84
N ASP A 143 11.41 4.36 -15.09
CA ASP A 143 12.74 4.97 -14.90
C ASP A 143 12.97 6.17 -15.81
N THR A 144 12.45 6.15 -17.03
CA THR A 144 12.53 7.27 -17.98
C THR A 144 11.64 8.43 -17.53
N TRP A 145 10.39 8.14 -17.15
CA TRP A 145 9.47 9.16 -16.66
C TRP A 145 9.96 9.79 -15.36
N LEU A 146 10.53 8.99 -14.43
CA LEU A 146 11.06 9.47 -13.15
C LEU A 146 12.27 10.42 -13.30
N LYS A 147 12.94 10.41 -14.45
CA LYS A 147 14.03 11.35 -14.80
C LYS A 147 13.55 12.60 -15.53
N SER A 148 12.27 12.66 -15.89
CA SER A 148 11.68 13.81 -16.59
C SER A 148 11.43 14.99 -15.64
N ALA A 149 11.24 16.18 -16.22
CA ALA A 149 10.91 17.38 -15.47
C ALA A 149 9.56 17.25 -14.73
N ASP A 150 8.61 16.50 -15.30
CA ASP A 150 7.27 16.30 -14.72
C ASP A 150 7.33 15.47 -13.44
N ALA A 151 8.25 14.52 -13.37
CA ALA A 151 8.43 13.68 -12.18
C ALA A 151 9.22 14.36 -11.06
N ALA A 152 9.94 15.45 -11.36
CA ALA A 152 10.81 16.14 -10.41
C ALA A 152 10.08 16.65 -9.15
N HIS A 153 8.79 16.93 -9.27
CA HIS A 153 7.95 17.36 -8.14
C HIS A 153 7.58 16.22 -7.17
N TYR A 154 7.72 14.97 -7.60
CA TYR A 154 7.36 13.79 -6.83
C TYR A 154 8.58 13.05 -6.28
N VAL A 155 9.75 13.25 -6.89
CA VAL A 155 11.03 12.70 -6.42
C VAL A 155 11.56 13.56 -5.28
N ALA A 156 11.84 12.95 -4.13
CA ALA A 156 12.48 13.66 -3.04
C ALA A 156 13.89 14.06 -3.47
N ALA A 157 14.27 15.31 -3.21
CA ALA A 157 15.63 15.77 -3.41
C ALA A 157 16.60 14.79 -2.73
N PRO A 158 17.78 14.52 -3.33
CA PRO A 158 18.83 13.78 -2.64
C PRO A 158 18.98 14.39 -1.26
N ALA A 159 19.11 13.54 -0.23
CA ALA A 159 19.38 14.00 1.12
C ALA A 159 20.75 14.69 1.11
N ASN A 160 20.77 15.96 0.72
CA ASN A 160 21.91 16.82 0.86
C ASN A 160 22.02 17.02 2.36
N SER A 161 22.90 16.24 2.99
CA SER A 161 23.45 16.55 4.29
C SER A 161 24.18 17.89 4.13
N GLY A 162 23.41 18.97 4.25
CA GLY A 162 23.90 20.32 4.28
C GLY A 162 24.73 20.47 5.55
N ALA A 163 26.01 20.11 5.44
CA ALA A 163 27.02 20.60 6.35
C ALA A 163 27.08 22.12 6.16
N GLY A 164 26.44 22.88 7.06
CA GLY A 164 26.65 24.32 7.16
C GLY A 164 25.41 25.17 6.90
N ALA A 165 24.46 25.13 7.83
CA ALA A 165 23.63 26.30 8.12
C ALA A 165 23.29 26.32 9.62
N THR A 166 24.31 26.38 10.48
CA THR A 166 24.15 26.88 11.84
C THR A 166 23.90 28.38 11.76
N GLY A 167 22.65 28.74 11.48
CA GLY A 167 22.16 30.08 11.70
C GLY A 167 22.34 30.44 13.17
N SER A 168 23.23 31.40 13.42
CA SER A 168 23.10 32.43 14.45
C SER A 168 22.09 32.11 15.57
N THR A 169 22.52 31.35 16.57
CA THR A 169 22.06 31.52 17.95
C THR A 169 23.26 31.32 18.85
N ALA A 170 24.08 32.37 18.96
CA ALA A 170 25.12 32.45 19.98
C ALA A 170 24.45 32.66 21.35
N LYS A 171 23.90 31.58 21.91
CA LYS A 171 23.79 31.37 23.36
C LYS A 171 23.51 29.89 23.68
N ALA A 172 24.35 29.00 23.18
CA ALA A 172 24.42 27.64 23.71
C ALA A 172 25.38 27.65 24.90
N GLY A 173 24.84 27.47 26.10
CA GLY A 173 25.66 27.16 27.28
C GLY A 173 26.46 25.90 26.99
N ALA A 174 27.78 26.04 26.87
CA ALA A 174 28.70 24.93 26.71
C ALA A 174 28.57 24.03 27.94
N GLN A 175 28.18 22.77 27.74
CA GLN A 175 28.19 21.77 28.79
C GLN A 175 29.62 21.69 29.37
N PRO A 176 29.77 21.64 30.70
CA PRO A 176 31.09 21.61 31.30
C PRO A 176 31.83 20.34 30.88
N ILE A 177 33.13 20.45 30.60
CA ILE A 177 34.01 19.30 30.37
C ILE A 177 34.11 18.55 31.69
N LYS A 178 33.72 17.26 31.68
CA LYS A 178 33.59 16.42 32.89
C LYS A 178 34.69 15.37 33.01
N SER A 179 35.54 15.19 31.99
CA SER A 179 36.56 14.15 31.99
C SER A 179 37.97 14.73 32.08
N LEU A 180 38.82 14.10 32.90
CA LEU A 180 40.22 14.49 33.07
C LEU A 180 41.02 14.33 31.77
N ASP A 181 40.71 13.31 30.98
CA ASP A 181 41.39 13.00 29.72
C ASP A 181 41.18 14.09 28.66
N GLU A 182 39.95 14.62 28.54
CA GLU A 182 39.65 15.73 27.64
C GLU A 182 40.33 17.03 28.10
N VAL A 183 40.43 17.25 29.41
CA VAL A 183 41.12 18.42 29.97
C VAL A 183 42.63 18.34 29.72
N MET A 184 43.25 17.17 29.92
CA MET A 184 44.67 16.97 29.64
C MET A 184 45.00 17.06 28.16
N LYS A 185 44.13 16.53 27.29
CA LYS A 185 44.26 16.67 25.84
C LYS A 185 44.19 18.14 25.41
N LEU A 186 43.22 18.89 25.93
CA LEU A 186 43.08 20.32 25.64
C LEU A 186 44.26 21.13 26.17
N ALA A 187 44.78 20.80 27.35
CA ALA A 187 45.98 21.43 27.91
C ALA A 187 47.21 21.24 27.02
N LYS A 188 47.35 20.07 26.40
CA LYS A 188 48.48 19.70 25.53
C LYS A 188 48.37 20.29 24.13
N GLU A 189 47.16 20.32 23.57
CA GLU A 189 46.91 20.74 22.19
C GLU A 189 46.66 22.26 22.07
N ASN A 190 46.00 22.87 23.06
CA ASN A 190 45.72 24.30 23.06
C ASN A 190 45.61 24.87 24.50
N PRO A 191 46.74 25.19 25.15
CA PRO A 191 46.75 25.65 26.54
C PRO A 191 45.99 26.97 26.76
N SER A 192 45.92 27.84 25.73
CA SER A 192 45.17 29.10 25.81
C SER A 192 43.65 28.89 25.86
N ALA A 193 43.14 27.82 25.23
CA ALA A 193 41.73 27.46 25.25
C ALA A 193 41.29 26.89 26.61
N LEU A 194 42.21 26.26 27.36
CA LEU A 194 41.93 25.73 28.70
C LEU A 194 41.57 26.85 29.70
N ALA A 195 42.15 28.04 29.56
CA ALA A 195 41.89 29.18 30.44
C ALA A 195 40.44 29.68 30.35
N SER A 196 39.78 29.50 29.20
CA SER A 196 38.39 29.95 28.95
C SER A 196 37.36 28.82 28.89
N ALA A 197 37.79 27.55 29.02
CA ALA A 197 36.91 26.39 28.99
C ALA A 197 35.95 26.33 30.20
N ASN A 198 34.72 25.88 29.99
CA ASN A 198 33.79 25.58 31.09
C ASN A 198 34.13 24.19 31.65
N LEU A 199 34.76 24.12 32.83
CA LEU A 199 35.20 22.87 33.48
C LEU A 199 34.21 22.48 34.58
N ALA A 200 34.06 21.18 34.86
CA ALA A 200 33.41 20.76 36.09
C ALA A 200 34.17 21.29 37.32
N PRO A 201 33.49 21.61 38.45
CA PRO A 201 34.13 22.20 39.64
C PRO A 201 35.30 21.36 40.17
N GLU A 202 35.19 20.03 40.03
CA GLU A 202 36.18 19.05 40.46
C GLU A 202 37.46 19.09 39.62
N LEU A 203 37.47 19.73 38.45
CA LEU A 203 38.61 19.79 37.53
C LEU A 203 39.24 21.19 37.45
N GLU A 204 38.71 22.18 38.17
CA GLU A 204 39.28 23.54 38.19
C GLU A 204 40.69 23.60 38.78
N TYR A 205 41.07 22.66 39.64
CA TYR A 205 42.42 22.62 40.23
C TYR A 205 43.52 22.47 39.17
N ILE A 206 43.21 21.87 38.02
CA ILE A 206 44.14 21.67 36.91
C ILE A 206 44.51 23.03 36.29
N ARG A 207 43.53 23.93 36.14
CA ARG A 207 43.78 25.30 35.68
C ARG A 207 44.68 26.05 36.65
N LYS A 208 44.49 25.87 37.96
CA LYS A 208 45.30 26.53 39.01
C LYS A 208 46.72 25.95 39.11
N GLY A 209 46.90 24.66 38.84
CA GLY A 209 48.22 24.01 38.85
C GLY A 209 49.12 24.34 37.65
N LEU A 210 48.56 24.85 36.55
CA LEU A 210 49.30 25.24 35.34
C LEU A 210 49.77 26.71 35.32
N ASN A 211 49.37 27.53 36.29
CA ASN A 211 49.73 28.96 36.35
C ASN A 211 50.31 29.27 37.74
N PRO A 212 51.65 29.27 37.92
CA PRO A 212 52.28 29.74 39.17
C PRO A 212 52.11 31.25 39.37
#